data_AF-A0A3L7X6B0-F1
#
_entry.id   AF-A0A3L7X6B0-F1
#
_cell.length_a   1.000
_cell.length_b   1.000
_cell.length_c   1.000
_cell.angle_alpha   90.00
_cell.angle_beta   90.00
_cell.angle_gamma   90.00
#
_symmetry.space_group_name_H-M   'P 1'
#
loop_
_entity.id
_entity.type
_entity.pdbx_description
1 polymer ?
#
loop_
_entity_poly.entity_id
_entity_poly.type
_entity_poly.pdbx_seq_one_letter_code
_entity_poly.pdbx_strand_id
1 'polypeptide(L)'
;MPIVHEVAYKRYSAAEIVKTLHEQAATYDPLDKLLQIQRDLFRLEQKHSLPSDEFYRRYQAGQMGDDVEIIGWAGRYRLFLELRAVIADGLNQVMTFPIAVAA
;
A
#
# COMPACT_ATOMS: atom_id res chain seq x y z
N MET A 1 -16.38 30.40 -32.74
CA MET A 1 -16.46 28.94 -32.94
C MET A 1 -15.81 28.24 -31.76
N PRO A 2 -16.47 27.31 -31.06
CA PRO A 2 -15.84 26.52 -30.00
C PRO A 2 -15.20 25.26 -30.60
N ILE A 3 -13.96 24.99 -30.22
CA ILE A 3 -13.28 23.72 -30.47
C ILE A 3 -13.76 22.74 -29.40
N VAL A 4 -14.60 21.78 -29.79
CA VAL A 4 -15.00 20.67 -28.93
C VAL A 4 -13.89 19.62 -29.01
N HIS A 5 -13.00 19.59 -28.01
CA HIS A 5 -12.10 18.45 -27.84
C HIS A 5 -12.93 17.26 -27.34
N GLU A 6 -13.26 16.36 -28.26
CA GLU A 6 -13.84 15.06 -27.95
C GLU A 6 -12.75 14.20 -27.29
N VAL A 7 -12.68 14.27 -25.95
CA VAL A 7 -11.86 13.35 -25.17
C VAL A 7 -12.60 12.02 -25.12
N ALA A 8 -12.23 11.10 -26.01
CA ALA A 8 -12.75 9.74 -26.04
C ALA A 8 -12.37 9.00 -24.75
N TYR A 9 -13.21 9.10 -23.72
CA TYR A 9 -13.12 8.24 -22.54
C TYR A 9 -13.44 6.80 -22.96
N LYS A 10 -12.40 5.99 -23.13
CA LYS A 10 -12.50 4.56 -23.42
C LYS A 10 -13.37 3.90 -22.35
N ARG A 11 -14.59 3.52 -22.72
CA ARG A 11 -15.61 2.98 -21.81
C ARG A 11 -15.33 1.50 -21.58
N TYR A 12 -14.44 1.20 -20.64
CA TYR A 12 -14.18 -0.18 -20.23
C TYR A 12 -15.45 -0.78 -19.61
N SER A 13 -15.86 -1.96 -20.08
CA SER A 13 -16.92 -2.72 -19.45
C SER A 13 -16.44 -3.25 -18.09
N ALA A 14 -17.36 -3.45 -17.14
CA ALA A 14 -17.01 -3.97 -15.82
C ALA A 14 -16.25 -5.31 -15.90
N ALA A 15 -16.56 -6.15 -16.90
CA ALA A 15 -15.85 -7.41 -17.13
C ALA A 15 -14.39 -7.21 -17.56
N GLU A 16 -14.11 -6.21 -18.40
CA GLU A 16 -12.74 -5.89 -18.82
C GLU A 16 -11.92 -5.30 -17.67
N ILE A 17 -12.54 -4.50 -16.80
CA ILE A 17 -11.92 -3.98 -15.57
C ILE A 17 -11.55 -5.15 -14.64
N VAL A 18 -12.49 -6.08 -14.41
CA VAL A 18 -12.24 -7.25 -13.55
C VAL A 18 -11.14 -8.16 -14.12
N LYS A 19 -11.11 -8.36 -15.44
CA LYS A 19 -10.09 -9.16 -16.11
C LYS A 19 -8.70 -8.53 -15.98
N THR A 20 -8.59 -7.23 -16.27
CA THR A 20 -7.32 -6.50 -16.15
C THR A 20 -6.84 -6.43 -14.70
N LEU A 21 -7.74 -6.25 -13.73
CA LEU A 21 -7.42 -6.32 -12.30
C LEU A 21 -6.88 -7.71 -11.91
N HIS A 22 -7.45 -8.80 -12.43
CA HIS A 22 -6.95 -10.17 -12.19
C HIS A 22 -5.56 -10.40 -12.76
N GLU A 23 -5.32 -9.95 -13.99
CA GLU A 23 -4.01 -10.08 -14.66
C GLU A 23 -2.92 -9.29 -13.90
N GLN A 24 -3.26 -8.10 -13.40
CA GLN A 24 -2.35 -7.30 -12.58
C GLN A 24 -2.14 -7.89 -11.18
N ALA A 25 -3.18 -8.48 -10.58
CA ALA A 25 -3.08 -9.14 -9.29
C ALA A 25 -2.12 -10.35 -9.33
N ALA A 26 -2.04 -11.06 -10.45
CA ALA A 26 -1.10 -12.18 -10.63
C ALA A 26 0.39 -11.74 -10.62
N THR A 27 0.67 -10.46 -10.85
CA THR A 27 2.03 -9.89 -10.83
C THR A 27 2.29 -9.10 -9.53
N TYR A 28 1.29 -8.98 -8.66
CA TYR A 28 1.40 -8.23 -7.42
C TYR A 28 2.06 -9.09 -6.34
N ASP A 29 3.33 -8.83 -6.06
CA ASP A 29 4.02 -9.40 -4.91
C ASP A 29 3.88 -8.46 -3.69
N PRO A 30 3.06 -8.82 -2.69
CA PRO A 30 2.87 -8.01 -1.48
C PRO A 30 4.15 -7.86 -0.65
N LEU A 31 5.09 -8.82 -0.72
CA LEU A 31 6.36 -8.73 0.00
C LEU A 31 7.28 -7.69 -0.64
N ASP A 32 7.41 -7.71 -1.97
CA ASP A 32 8.16 -6.69 -2.70
C ASP A 32 7.58 -5.29 -2.46
N LYS A 33 6.25 -5.18 -2.42
CA LYS A 33 5.59 -3.91 -2.09
C LYS A 33 5.90 -3.46 -0.67
N LEU A 34 5.86 -4.36 0.30
CA LEU A 34 6.23 -4.06 1.69
C LEU A 34 7.68 -3.58 1.80
N LEU A 35 8.62 -4.25 1.12
CA LEU A 35 10.04 -3.87 1.08
C LEU A 35 10.27 -2.53 0.39
N GLN A 36 9.51 -2.21 -0.66
CA GLN A 36 9.55 -0.89 -1.28
C GLN A 36 9.11 0.20 -0.30
N ILE A 37 7.98 0.01 0.38
CA ILE A 37 7.47 0.99 1.34
C ILE A 37 8.44 1.16 2.51
N GLN A 38 9.01 0.06 3.03
CA GLN A 38 9.99 0.11 4.11
C GLN A 38 11.23 0.95 3.72
N ARG A 39 11.72 0.82 2.49
CA ARG A 39 12.85 1.64 2.00
C ARG A 39 12.47 3.11 1.90
N ASP A 40 11.26 3.41 1.45
CA ASP A 40 10.78 4.79 1.34
C ASP A 40 10.61 5.42 2.73
N LEU A 41 10.07 4.67 3.70
CA LEU A 41 9.98 5.09 5.10
C LEU A 41 11.36 5.36 5.69
N PHE A 42 12.33 4.46 5.47
CA PHE A 42 13.70 4.64 5.96
C PHE A 42 14.37 5.92 5.42
N ARG A 43 14.06 6.33 4.18
CA ARG A 43 14.55 7.60 3.63
C ARG A 43 13.90 8.80 4.31
N LEU A 44 12.61 8.74 4.60
CA LEU A 44 11.89 9.80 5.31
C LEU A 44 12.37 9.92 6.76
N GLU A 45 12.57 8.81 7.43
CA GLU A 45 13.12 8.74 8.78
C GLU A 45 14.50 9.37 8.87
N GLN A 46 15.39 9.08 7.91
CA GLN A 46 16.69 9.73 7.85
C GLN A 46 16.59 11.23 7.54
N LYS A 47 15.74 11.61 6.58
CA LYS A 47 15.55 13.01 6.18
C LYS A 47 15.06 13.87 7.34
N HIS A 48 14.13 13.36 8.14
CA HIS A 48 13.50 14.07 9.25
C HIS A 48 14.11 13.73 10.62
N SER A 49 15.08 12.79 10.67
CA SER A 49 15.66 12.25 11.91
C SER A 49 14.59 11.84 12.94
N LEU A 50 13.49 11.28 12.44
CA LEU A 50 12.30 10.95 13.23
C LEU A 50 11.81 9.55 12.82
N PRO A 51 11.75 8.59 13.75
CA PRO A 51 11.21 7.26 13.49
C PRO A 51 9.76 7.32 12.97
N SER A 52 9.38 6.47 12.02
CA SER A 52 8.04 6.54 11.42
C SER A 52 6.91 6.23 12.42
N ASP A 53 7.17 5.43 13.45
CA ASP A 53 6.21 5.14 14.53
C ASP A 53 5.93 6.39 15.38
N GLU A 54 6.98 7.14 15.71
CA GLU A 54 6.89 8.38 16.47
C GLU A 54 6.25 9.50 15.63
N PHE A 55 6.69 9.63 14.37
CA PHE A 55 6.05 10.49 13.38
C PHE A 55 4.54 10.23 13.30
N TYR A 56 4.13 8.97 13.17
CA TYR A 56 2.74 8.62 12.98
C TYR A 56 1.89 8.90 14.22
N ARG A 57 2.43 8.68 15.42
CA ARG A 57 1.77 9.08 16.68
C ARG A 57 1.53 10.58 16.75
N ARG A 58 2.54 11.40 16.40
CA ARG A 58 2.41 12.86 16.36
C ARG A 58 1.44 13.33 15.29
N TYR A 59 1.45 12.69 14.12
CA TYR A 59 0.50 12.96 13.04
C TYR A 59 -0.94 12.69 13.48
N GLN A 60 -1.20 11.55 14.13
CA GLN A 60 -2.51 11.22 14.69
C GLN A 60 -2.96 12.17 15.80
N ALA A 61 -2.01 12.73 16.57
CA ALA A 61 -2.28 13.74 17.58
C ALA A 61 -2.51 15.15 17.00
N GLY A 62 -2.47 15.32 15.67
CA GLY A 62 -2.61 16.62 15.01
C GLY A 62 -1.41 17.56 15.23
N GLN A 63 -0.26 17.02 15.63
CA GLN A 63 0.96 17.78 15.92
C GLN A 63 1.88 17.94 14.71
N MET A 64 1.48 17.42 13.55
CA MET A 64 2.23 17.49 12.31
C MET A 64 1.50 18.39 11.32
N GLY A 65 2.25 19.09 10.46
CA GLY A 65 1.69 19.97 9.45
C GLY A 65 0.88 19.24 8.39
N ASP A 66 0.22 20.02 7.56
CA ASP A 66 -0.56 19.60 6.39
C ASP A 66 0.27 19.51 5.10
N ASP A 67 1.60 19.53 5.23
CA ASP A 67 2.51 19.38 4.11
C ASP A 67 2.26 18.08 3.34
N VAL A 68 2.34 18.16 2.01
CA VAL A 68 2.16 17.00 1.11
C VAL A 68 3.11 15.86 1.46
N GLU A 69 4.32 16.16 1.93
CA GLU A 69 5.28 15.16 2.38
C GLU A 69 4.84 14.46 3.66
N ILE A 70 4.27 15.19 4.62
CA ILE A 70 3.78 14.66 5.90
C ILE A 70 2.56 13.77 5.65
N ILE A 71 1.59 14.24 4.85
CA ILE A 71 0.43 13.44 4.45
C ILE A 71 0.87 12.16 3.70
N GLY A 72 1.82 12.31 2.78
CA GLY A 72 2.39 11.18 2.03
C GLY A 72 3.13 10.19 2.92
N TRP A 73 3.86 10.66 3.93
CA TRP A 73 4.55 9.81 4.90
C TRP A 73 3.55 9.04 5.77
N ALA A 74 2.52 9.71 6.28
CA ALA A 74 1.46 9.06 7.06
C ALA A 74 0.73 7.97 6.25
N GLY A 75 0.44 8.25 4.97
CA GLY A 75 -0.15 7.28 4.06
C GLY A 75 0.75 6.05 3.83
N ARG A 76 2.05 6.26 3.59
CA ARG A 76 3.02 5.17 3.42
C ARG A 76 3.15 4.31 4.68
N TYR A 77 3.24 4.94 5.85
CA TYR A 77 3.37 4.20 7.10
C TYR A 77 2.12 3.40 7.43
N ARG A 78 0.93 3.97 7.20
CA ARG A 78 -0.33 3.23 7.32
C ARG A 78 -0.38 2.03 6.38
N LEU A 79 -0.04 2.23 5.10
CA LEU A 79 -0.02 1.14 4.12
C LEU A 79 0.95 0.03 4.52
N PHE A 80 2.12 0.38 5.07
CA PHE A 80 3.07 -0.58 5.61
C PHE A 80 2.48 -1.43 6.75
N LEU A 81 1.76 -0.82 7.70
CA LEU A 81 1.10 -1.54 8.78
C LEU A 81 0.03 -2.51 8.25
N GLU A 82 -0.79 -2.05 7.30
CA GLU A 82 -1.85 -2.86 6.69
C GLU A 82 -1.27 -4.07 5.94
N LEU A 83 -0.27 -3.88 5.07
CA LEU A 83 0.38 -5.00 4.38
C LEU A 83 1.03 -5.98 5.35
N ARG A 84 1.71 -5.47 6.38
CA ARG A 84 2.36 -6.33 7.39
C ARG A 84 1.34 -7.17 8.14
N ALA A 85 0.18 -6.62 8.47
CA ALA A 85 -0.91 -7.34 9.11
C ALA A 85 -1.50 -8.43 8.20
N VAL A 86 -1.73 -8.12 6.92
CA VAL A 86 -2.23 -9.10 5.92
C VAL A 86 -1.26 -10.27 5.76
N ILE A 87 0.04 -9.99 5.63
CA ILE A 87 1.06 -11.03 5.51
C ILE A 87 1.11 -11.88 6.80
N ALA A 88 1.08 -11.25 7.97
CA ALA A 88 1.08 -11.96 9.24
C ALA A 88 -0.15 -12.86 9.41
N ASP A 89 -1.34 -12.38 9.02
CA ASP A 89 -2.57 -13.17 9.05
C ASP A 89 -2.48 -14.36 8.09
N GLY A 90 -2.03 -14.15 6.85
CA GLY A 90 -1.82 -15.23 5.88
C GLY A 90 -0.84 -16.30 6.38
N LEU A 91 0.25 -15.88 7.02
CA LEU A 91 1.21 -16.81 7.64
C LEU A 91 0.59 -17.58 8.82
N ASN A 92 -0.20 -16.92 9.67
CA ASN A 92 -0.91 -17.58 10.76
C ASN A 92 -1.91 -18.62 10.24
N GLN A 93 -2.65 -18.33 9.17
CA GLN A 93 -3.54 -19.30 8.54
C GLN A 93 -2.76 -20.55 8.09
N VAL A 94 -1.64 -20.37 7.36
CA VAL A 94 -0.79 -21.48 6.90
C VAL A 94 -0.20 -22.29 8.07
N MET A 95 0.20 -21.63 9.16
CA MET A 95 0.76 -22.31 10.35
C MET A 95 -0.30 -22.99 11.23
N THR A 96 -1.57 -22.59 11.14
CA THR A 96 -2.67 -23.15 11.96
C THR A 96 -3.32 -24.36 11.31
N PHE A 97 -3.11 -24.60 10.02
CA PHE A 97 -3.44 -25.90 9.43
C PHE A 97 -2.38 -26.93 9.85
N PRO A 98 -2.75 -28.01 10.57
CA PRO A 98 -1.83 -29.11 10.72
C PRO A 98 -1.54 -29.59 9.29
N ILE A 99 -0.26 -29.56 8.91
CA ILE A 99 0.19 -30.32 7.75
C ILE A 99 -0.17 -31.76 8.11
N ALA A 100 -1.33 -32.22 7.64
CA ALA A 100 -1.63 -33.63 7.54
C ALA A 100 -0.64 -34.15 6.52
N VAL A 101 0.58 -34.41 6.98
CA VAL A 101 1.55 -35.25 6.30
C VAL A 101 0.83 -36.58 6.18
N ALA A 102 0.25 -36.80 5.01
CA ALA A 102 -0.26 -38.10 4.59
C ALA A 102 0.94 -39.05 4.67
N ALA A 103 0.92 -39.91 5.69
CA ALA A 103 1.76 -41.08 5.82
C ALA A 103 1.01 -42.30 5.26
#